data_AF-A0A959H0J1-F1
#
_entry.id   AF-A0A959H0J1-F1
#
_cell.length_a   1.000
_cell.length_b   1.000
_cell.length_c   1.000
_cell.angle_alpha   90.00
_cell.angle_beta   90.00
_cell.angle_gamma   90.00
#
_symmetry.space_group_name_H-M   'P 1'
#
loop_
_entity.id
_entity.type
_entity.pdbx_description
1 polymer ?
#
loop_
_entity_poly.entity_id
_entity_poly.type
_entity_poly.pdbx_seq_one_letter_code
_entity_poly.pdbx_strand_id
1 'polypeptide(L)'
;PDREFALIMGGDNLASLHLWKNYEQILEGYDIYVYKRPSVDLGDRAAHPRVHICEAPMLDISATYIRECIRQGKSVRYLVPDAVWEYLESGTLYRQ
;
A
#
# COMPACT_ATOMS: atom_id res chain seq x y z
N PRO A 1 7.12 -5.82 27.03
CA PRO A 1 6.17 -6.72 26.33
C PRO A 1 4.78 -6.12 26.13
N ASP A 2 4.57 -4.84 26.46
CA ASP A 2 3.26 -4.18 26.52
C ASP A 2 2.90 -3.45 25.22
N ARG A 3 3.42 -3.94 24.09
CA ARG A 3 3.15 -3.39 22.77
C ARG A 3 2.63 -4.47 21.87
N GLU A 4 1.50 -4.18 21.24
CA GLU A 4 0.94 -4.98 20.18
C GLU A 4 1.41 -4.41 18.84
N PHE A 5 1.73 -5.30 17.92
CA PHE A 5 2.11 -4.94 16.56
C PHE A 5 1.04 -5.44 15.61
N ALA A 6 0.77 -4.65 14.58
CA ALA A 6 -0.13 -5.02 13.50
C ALA A 6 0.51 -4.67 12.16
N LEU A 7 0.16 -5.43 11.13
CA LEU A 7 0.60 -5.19 9.77
C LEU A 7 -0.48 -4.39 9.02
N ILE A 8 -0.08 -3.34 8.31
CA ILE A 8 -0.96 -2.59 7.41
C ILE A 8 -0.50 -2.85 5.98
N MET A 9 -1.41 -3.26 5.11
CA MET A 9 -1.08 -3.60 3.73
C MET A 9 -2.23 -3.35 2.76
N GLY A 10 -1.93 -3.31 1.46
CA GLY A 10 -2.96 -3.27 0.41
C GLY A 10 -3.50 -4.67 0.10
N GLY A 11 -4.69 -4.73 -0.50
CA GLY A 11 -5.29 -5.99 -0.96
C GLY A 11 -4.41 -6.79 -1.94
N ASP A 12 -3.60 -6.09 -2.75
CA ASP A 12 -2.59 -6.67 -3.65
C ASP A 12 -1.52 -7.48 -2.91
N ASN A 13 -1.12 -7.00 -1.73
CA ASN A 13 -0.16 -7.71 -0.89
C ASN A 13 -0.84 -8.89 -0.17
N LEU A 14 -2.12 -8.78 0.22
CA LEU A 14 -2.83 -9.89 0.85
C LEU A 14 -2.94 -11.08 -0.11
N ALA A 15 -3.24 -10.82 -1.39
CA ALA A 15 -3.31 -11.85 -2.42
C ALA A 15 -1.98 -12.62 -2.58
N SER A 16 -0.85 -11.92 -2.44
CA SER A 16 0.51 -12.50 -2.55
C SER A 16 1.14 -12.92 -1.22
N LEU A 17 0.43 -12.78 -0.08
CA LEU A 17 0.97 -13.04 1.26
C LEU A 17 1.49 -14.46 1.42
N HIS A 18 0.86 -15.44 0.77
CA HIS A 18 1.29 -16.85 0.80
C HIS A 18 2.66 -17.12 0.19
N LEU A 19 3.18 -16.18 -0.59
CA LEU A 19 4.52 -16.24 -1.16
C LEU A 19 5.58 -15.70 -0.18
N TRP A 20 5.15 -15.07 0.92
CA TRP A 20 6.07 -14.54 1.92
C TRP A 20 6.64 -15.67 2.76
N LYS A 21 7.92 -15.55 3.11
CA LYS A 21 8.57 -16.49 4.02
C LYS A 21 7.86 -16.47 5.37
N ASN A 22 7.46 -17.66 5.84
CA ASN A 22 6.77 -17.86 7.12
C ASN A 22 5.45 -17.07 7.25
N TYR A 23 4.71 -16.89 6.16
CA TYR A 23 3.44 -16.14 6.20
C TYR A 23 2.40 -16.68 7.20
N GLU A 24 2.41 -17.98 7.49
CA GLU A 24 1.55 -18.62 8.50
C GLU A 24 1.82 -18.06 9.90
N GLN A 25 3.10 -17.88 10.28
CA GLN A 25 3.46 -17.28 11.57
C GLN A 25 3.01 -15.82 11.66
N ILE A 26 3.00 -15.10 10.53
CA ILE A 26 2.51 -13.73 10.46
C ILE A 26 1.00 -13.72 10.69
N LEU A 27 0.27 -14.58 9.98
CA LEU A 27 -1.19 -14.70 10.08
C LEU A 27 -1.67 -15.12 11.48
N GLU A 28 -0.92 -15.99 12.15
CA GLU A 28 -1.25 -16.46 13.50
C GLU A 28 -0.81 -15.48 14.59
N GLY A 29 0.27 -14.73 14.37
CA GLY A 29 0.92 -13.90 15.39
C GLY A 29 0.39 -12.47 15.47
N TYR A 30 -0.07 -11.90 14.35
CA TYR A 30 -0.35 -10.47 14.23
C TYR A 30 -1.69 -10.19 13.57
N ASP A 31 -2.32 -9.07 13.95
CA ASP A 31 -3.44 -8.52 13.21
C ASP A 31 -2.96 -7.90 11.90
N ILE A 32 -3.74 -8.09 10.84
CA ILE A 32 -3.46 -7.57 9.51
C ILE A 32 -4.63 -6.69 9.06
N TYR A 33 -4.36 -5.40 8.90
CA TYR A 33 -5.30 -4.42 8.38
C TYR A 33 -5.08 -4.24 6.88
N VAL A 34 -6.11 -4.54 6.10
CA VAL A 34 -6.03 -4.60 4.64
C VAL A 34 -6.84 -3.49 4.03
N TYR A 35 -6.18 -2.60 3.31
CA TYR A 35 -6.81 -1.57 2.51
C TYR A 35 -7.31 -2.18 1.19
N LYS A 36 -8.64 -2.27 1.04
CA LYS A 36 -9.31 -2.88 -0.11
C LYS A 36 -9.14 -2.04 -1.37
N ARG A 37 -8.59 -2.66 -2.43
CA ARG A 37 -8.61 -2.10 -3.80
C ARG A 37 -9.66 -2.85 -4.64
N PRO A 38 -10.51 -2.19 -5.44
CA PRO A 38 -11.65 -2.84 -6.12
C PRO A 38 -11.25 -3.90 -7.13
N SER A 39 -10.06 -3.76 -7.71
CA SER A 39 -9.56 -4.59 -8.79
C SER A 39 -8.82 -5.84 -8.29
N VAL A 40 -8.80 -6.09 -6.98
CA VAL A 40 -8.04 -7.19 -6.38
C VAL A 40 -8.97 -8.16 -5.69
N ASP A 41 -8.96 -9.41 -6.15
CA ASP A 41 -9.52 -10.53 -5.40
C ASP A 41 -8.62 -10.80 -4.19
N LEU A 42 -9.18 -10.68 -2.99
CA LEU A 42 -8.47 -10.86 -1.73
C LEU A 42 -8.24 -12.35 -1.41
N GLY A 43 -8.93 -13.25 -2.11
CA GLY A 43 -8.84 -14.70 -1.93
C GLY A 43 -9.34 -15.18 -0.56
N ASP A 44 -9.18 -16.48 -0.31
CA ASP A 44 -9.72 -17.16 0.90
C ASP A 44 -9.17 -16.60 2.22
N ARG A 45 -7.98 -15.98 2.18
CA ARG A 45 -7.31 -15.43 3.38
C ARG A 45 -8.02 -14.20 3.95
N ALA A 46 -8.86 -13.54 3.15
CA ALA A 46 -9.71 -12.45 3.65
C ALA A 46 -10.68 -12.90 4.75
N ALA A 47 -10.99 -14.21 4.83
CA ALA A 47 -11.85 -14.78 5.86
C ALA A 47 -11.11 -15.12 7.17
N HIS A 48 -9.79 -14.93 7.23
CA HIS A 48 -9.01 -15.27 8.43
C HIS A 48 -9.36 -14.35 9.61
N PRO A 49 -9.52 -14.85 10.85
CA PRO A 49 -9.99 -14.04 11.98
C PRO A 49 -9.14 -12.81 12.34
N ARG A 50 -7.85 -12.84 11.99
CA ARG A 50 -6.89 -11.74 12.21
C ARG A 50 -6.73 -10.81 11.01
N VAL A 51 -7.47 -11.04 9.93
CA VAL A 51 -7.46 -10.18 8.74
C VAL A 51 -8.68 -9.26 8.78
N HIS A 52 -8.40 -7.97 8.90
CA HIS A 52 -9.39 -6.91 9.01
C HIS A 52 -9.42 -6.11 7.71
N ILE A 53 -10.51 -6.21 6.95
CA ILE A 53 -10.69 -5.43 5.74
C ILE A 53 -11.17 -4.03 6.12
N CYS A 54 -10.37 -3.02 5.83
CA CYS A 54 -10.68 -1.63 6.15
C CYS A 54 -11.44 -0.99 4.99
N GLU A 55 -12.65 -0.52 5.26
CA GLU A 55 -13.40 0.37 4.37
C GLU A 55 -12.82 1.78 4.49
N ALA A 56 -12.20 2.27 3.42
CA ALA A 56 -11.57 3.59 3.38
C ALA A 56 -11.76 4.23 2.00
N PRO A 57 -11.72 5.57 1.90
CA PRO A 57 -11.91 6.28 0.64
C PRO A 57 -10.91 5.83 -0.40
N MET A 58 -11.41 5.54 -1.59
CA MET A 58 -10.60 5.13 -2.70
C MET A 58 -9.74 6.27 -3.23
N LEU A 59 -8.43 6.10 -3.09
CA LEU A 59 -7.45 6.92 -3.78
C LEU A 59 -6.92 6.12 -4.98
N ASP A 60 -7.34 6.51 -6.19
CA ASP A 60 -6.80 5.96 -7.44
C ASP A 60 -5.44 6.60 -7.77
N ILE A 61 -4.48 6.31 -6.90
CA ILE A 61 -3.11 6.78 -7.01
C ILE A 61 -2.15 5.63 -6.70
N SER A 62 -1.04 5.62 -7.44
CA SER A 62 0.05 4.68 -7.22
C SER A 62 1.40 5.37 -7.43
N ALA A 63 2.43 4.83 -6.80
CA ALA A 63 3.80 5.31 -7.03
C ALA A 63 4.22 5.17 -8.50
N THR A 64 3.73 4.13 -9.20
CA THR A 64 3.97 3.96 -10.65
C THR A 64 3.38 5.11 -11.46
N TYR A 65 2.12 5.48 -11.17
CA TYR A 65 1.47 6.61 -11.82
C TYR A 65 2.20 7.93 -11.55
N ILE A 66 2.58 8.20 -10.28
CA ILE A 66 3.32 9.41 -9.89
C ILE A 66 4.64 9.51 -10.66
N ARG A 67 5.43 8.43 -10.72
CA ARG A 67 6.72 8.43 -11.44
C ARG A 67 6.54 8.67 -12.94
N GLU A 68 5.49 8.13 -13.54
CA GLU A 68 5.18 8.35 -14.95
C GLU A 68 4.76 9.80 -15.24
N CYS A 69 3.93 10.39 -14.38
CA CYS A 69 3.59 11.81 -14.47
C CYS A 69 4.85 12.69 -14.44
N ILE A 70 5.78 12.43 -13.51
CA ILE A 70 7.03 13.19 -13.41
C ILE A 70 7.88 13.03 -14.67
N ARG A 71 8.02 11.81 -15.20
CA ARG A 71 8.75 11.55 -16.46
C ARG A 71 8.14 12.29 -17.65
N GLN A 72 6.82 12.42 -17.67
CA GLN A 72 6.09 13.18 -18.70
C GLN A 72 6.08 14.70 -18.46
N GLY A 73 6.76 15.21 -17.42
CA GLY A 73 6.76 16.63 -17.06
C GLY A 73 5.42 17.13 -16.52
N LYS A 74 4.54 16.24 -16.07
CA LYS A 74 3.24 16.59 -15.44
C LYS A 74 3.43 16.87 -13.97
N SER A 75 2.73 17.89 -13.46
CA SER A 75 2.72 18.19 -12.02
C SER A 75 2.05 17.07 -11.23
N VAL A 76 2.66 16.71 -10.10
CA VAL A 76 2.12 15.79 -9.10
C VAL A 76 1.71 16.51 -7.81
N ARG A 77 1.58 17.83 -7.86
CA ARG A 77 1.06 18.63 -6.73
C ARG A 77 -0.34 18.14 -6.37
N TYR A 78 -0.65 18.06 -5.07
CA TYR A 78 -1.88 17.48 -4.50
C TYR A 78 -2.00 15.94 -4.59
N LEU A 79 -1.11 15.27 -5.32
CA LEU A 79 -1.03 13.80 -5.34
C LEU A 79 -0.06 13.25 -4.29
N VAL A 80 0.83 14.11 -3.78
CA VAL A 80 1.78 13.81 -2.71
C VAL A 80 1.73 14.94 -1.67
N PRO A 81 2.19 14.71 -0.43
CA PRO A 81 2.34 15.78 0.55
C PRO A 81 3.19 16.93 0.02
N ASP A 82 2.89 18.17 0.42
CA ASP A 82 3.56 19.37 -0.11
C ASP A 82 5.09 19.32 0.03
N ALA A 83 5.59 18.88 1.19
CA ALA A 83 7.04 18.71 1.41
C ALA A 83 7.68 17.70 0.45
N VAL A 84 6.94 16.65 0.04
CA VAL A 84 7.40 15.67 -0.94
C VAL A 84 7.37 16.26 -2.35
N TRP A 85 6.35 17.06 -2.67
CA TRP A 85 6.28 17.76 -3.95
C TRP A 85 7.44 18.74 -4.11
N GLU A 86 7.75 19.56 -3.09
CA GLU A 86 8.90 20.48 -3.09
C GLU A 86 10.22 19.74 -3.29
N TYR A 87 10.39 18.58 -2.64
CA TYR A 87 11.56 17.73 -2.81
C TYR A 87 11.67 17.18 -4.24
N LEU A 88 10.56 16.73 -4.84
CA LEU A 88 10.54 16.19 -6.20
C LEU A 88 10.74 17.28 -7.27
N GLU A 89 10.23 18.49 -7.03
CA GLU A 89 10.36 19.63 -7.93
C GLU A 89 11.78 20.20 -7.92
N SER A 90 12.42 20.26 -6.75
CA SER A 90 13.79 20.76 -6.62
C SER A 90 14.86 19.76 -7.08
N GLY A 91 14.53 18.48 -7.22
CA GLY A 91 15.46 17.41 -7.60
C GLY A 91 15.27 16.86 -9.03
N THR A 92 16.10 15.86 -9.37
CA THR A 92 16.07 15.14 -10.66
C THR A 92 15.39 13.77 -10.58
N LEU A 93 14.88 13.40 -9.40
CA LEU A 93 14.31 12.08 -9.15
C LEU A 93 13.11 11.82 -10.07
N TYR A 94 13.12 10.67 -10.76
CA TYR A 94 12.08 10.24 -11.72
C TYR A 94 11.94 11.08 -13.00
N ARG A 95 12.87 12.00 -13.30
CA ARG A 95 12.88 12.80 -14.54
C ARG A 95 13.58 12.12 -15.74
N GLN A 96 13.97 10.86 -15.60
CA GLN A 96 14.59 10.03 -16.63
C GLN A 96 13.65 8.90 -17.09
#